data_AF-A0A9E3YKJ0-F1
#
_entry.id   AF-A0A9E3YKJ0-F1
#
_cell.length_a   1.000
_cell.length_b   1.000
_cell.length_c   1.000
_cell.angle_alpha   90.00
_cell.angle_beta   90.00
_cell.angle_gamma   90.00
#
_symmetry.space_group_name_H-M   'P 1'
#
loop_
_entity.id
_entity.type
_entity.pdbx_description
1 polymer ?
#
loop_
_entity_poly.entity_id
_entity_poly.type
_entity_poly.pdbx_seq_one_letter_code
_entity_poly.pdbx_strand_id
1 'polypeptide(L)'
;MSDTRKQPSALVKQALEFGPLLVFLAVYLWMRHATVTLGGTEYAGFVVAVVLFVPLQIAATVALRLLTGRLNRMQIVTLGLVIVLGLGTVLFNDERVFKMKSTFIFGLFGILLFIGLWRGQSWLAFVLDQALPLDREGWMILTRRMAWFFLAFAAMNEVIWRNFSTDVYVLWDTFGQMAVMFVFLMGNYRLIEKHWTGEK
;
A
#
# COMPACT_ATOMS: atom_id res chain seq x y z
N MET A 1 36.28 -13.32 18.74
CA MET A 1 36.31 -12.51 17.50
C MET A 1 34.93 -11.91 17.33
N SER A 2 34.80 -10.62 17.57
CA SER A 2 33.56 -9.85 17.48
C SER A 2 33.09 -9.79 16.02
N ASP A 3 31.95 -10.43 15.72
CA ASP A 3 31.27 -10.35 14.43
C ASP A 3 30.81 -8.90 14.21
N THR A 4 31.71 -8.08 13.67
CA THR A 4 31.50 -6.66 13.44
C THR A 4 30.75 -6.53 12.13
N ARG A 5 29.47 -6.96 12.11
CA ARG A 5 28.58 -6.65 11.00
C ARG A 5 28.43 -5.14 10.94
N LYS A 6 29.19 -4.50 10.05
CA LYS A 6 29.06 -3.07 9.70
C LYS A 6 27.59 -2.83 9.41
N GLN A 7 26.89 -2.16 10.31
CA GLN A 7 25.52 -1.75 10.03
C GLN A 7 25.57 -0.89 8.77
N PRO A 8 24.73 -1.17 7.74
CA PRO A 8 24.76 -0.40 6.51
C PRO A 8 24.48 1.07 6.85
N SER A 9 25.27 1.96 6.23
CA SER A 9 25.12 3.42 6.38
C SER A 9 23.66 3.83 6.17
N ALA A 10 23.18 4.81 6.94
CA ALA A 10 21.81 5.33 6.82
C ALA A 10 21.45 5.69 5.37
N LEU A 11 22.44 6.18 4.61
CA LEU A 11 22.29 6.49 3.18
C LEU A 11 22.01 5.26 2.33
N VAL A 12 22.65 4.12 2.62
CA VAL A 12 22.42 2.86 1.87
C VAL A 12 21.01 2.34 2.14
N LYS A 13 20.52 2.45 3.38
CA LYS A 13 19.14 2.08 3.72
C LYS A 13 18.13 2.95 2.99
N GLN A 14 18.30 4.28 3.05
CA GLN A 14 17.43 5.22 2.33
C GLN A 14 17.47 4.99 0.82
N ALA A 15 18.66 4.75 0.24
CA ALA A 15 18.79 4.44 -1.18
C ALA A 15 18.06 3.15 -1.57
N LEU A 16 18.06 2.12 -0.73
CA LEU A 16 17.31 0.88 -1.00
C LEU A 16 15.79 1.03 -0.79
N GLU A 17 15.36 1.91 0.11
CA GLU A 17 13.94 2.15 0.37
C GLU A 17 13.30 3.05 -0.69
N PHE A 18 13.97 4.13 -1.10
CA PHE A 18 13.43 5.12 -2.04
C PHE A 18 13.98 4.97 -3.47
N GLY A 19 15.12 4.31 -3.65
CA GLY A 19 15.79 4.16 -4.94
C GLY A 19 14.90 3.52 -6.01
N PRO A 20 14.24 2.38 -5.75
CA PRO A 20 13.34 1.79 -6.75
C PRO A 20 12.20 2.72 -7.15
N LEU A 21 11.66 3.50 -6.21
CA LEU A 21 10.60 4.47 -6.47
C LEU A 21 11.10 5.61 -7.37
N LEU A 22 12.32 6.10 -7.12
CA LEU A 22 12.95 7.13 -7.96
C LEU A 22 13.26 6.61 -9.37
N VAL A 23 13.75 5.37 -9.49
CA VAL A 23 13.98 4.72 -10.78
C VAL A 23 12.66 4.54 -11.53
N PHE A 24 11.62 4.06 -10.85
CA PHE A 24 10.28 3.96 -11.43
C PHE A 24 9.81 5.31 -11.98
N LEU A 25 9.94 6.37 -11.19
CA LEU A 25 9.53 7.72 -11.61
C LEU A 25 10.31 8.18 -12.85
N ALA A 26 11.64 7.99 -12.87
CA ALA A 26 12.48 8.37 -14.01
C ALA A 26 12.09 7.61 -15.28
N VAL A 27 11.90 6.29 -15.17
CA VAL A 27 11.50 5.40 -16.26
C VAL A 27 10.10 5.74 -16.77
N TYR A 28 9.15 6.01 -15.86
CA TYR A 28 7.81 6.45 -16.20
C TYR A 28 7.83 7.78 -16.95
N LEU A 29 8.54 8.80 -16.46
CA LEU A 29 8.62 10.10 -17.11
C LEU A 29 9.25 10.02 -18.50
N TRP A 30 10.22 9.13 -18.68
CA TRP A 30 10.86 8.90 -19.97
C TRP A 30 9.94 8.18 -20.97
N MET A 31 9.17 7.19 -20.51
CA MET A 31 8.32 6.36 -21.38
C MET A 31 6.84 6.77 -21.42
N ARG A 32 6.42 7.82 -20.71
CA ARG A 32 5.00 8.22 -20.61
C ARG A 32 4.27 8.46 -21.95
N HIS A 33 5.02 8.70 -23.03
CA HIS A 33 4.48 8.91 -24.39
C HIS A 33 4.86 7.78 -25.36
N ALA A 34 5.56 6.75 -24.89
CA ALA A 34 5.97 5.62 -25.69
C ALA A 34 4.98 4.46 -25.57
N THR A 35 4.79 3.74 -26.66
CA THR A 35 4.15 2.43 -26.69
C THR A 35 5.20 1.40 -27.08
N VAL A 36 5.19 0.26 -26.39
CA VAL A 36 6.17 -0.82 -26.62
C VAL A 36 5.40 -2.08 -26.97
N THR A 37 5.73 -2.68 -28.11
CA THR A 37 5.14 -3.95 -28.54
C THR A 37 5.98 -5.11 -28.01
N LEU A 38 5.40 -5.92 -27.13
CA LEU A 38 6.04 -7.13 -26.58
C LEU A 38 5.16 -8.34 -26.94
N GLY A 39 5.72 -9.30 -27.68
CA GLY A 39 5.00 -10.52 -28.06
C GLY A 39 3.72 -10.29 -28.88
N GLY A 40 3.67 -9.21 -29.68
CA GLY A 40 2.50 -8.84 -30.48
C GLY A 40 1.40 -8.08 -29.72
N THR A 41 1.61 -7.77 -28.44
CA THR A 41 0.69 -6.93 -27.64
C THR A 41 1.31 -5.56 -27.42
N GLU A 42 0.53 -4.49 -27.59
CA GLU A 42 0.96 -3.13 -27.28
C GLU A 42 0.80 -2.84 -25.79
N TYR A 43 1.88 -2.34 -25.19
CA TYR A 43 1.90 -1.90 -23.80
C TYR A 43 2.19 -0.41 -23.75
N ALA A 44 1.41 0.31 -22.95
CA ALA A 44 1.73 1.69 -22.62
C ALA A 44 3.05 1.76 -21.83
N GLY A 45 3.83 2.83 -22.01
CA GLY A 45 5.12 2.97 -21.32
C GLY A 45 5.04 2.96 -19.79
N PHE A 46 3.88 3.28 -19.20
CA PHE A 46 3.62 3.06 -17.77
C PHE A 46 3.70 1.58 -17.36
N VAL A 47 3.16 0.66 -18.17
CA VAL A 47 3.20 -0.77 -17.87
C VAL A 47 4.64 -1.26 -17.86
N VAL A 48 5.47 -0.78 -18.79
CA VAL A 48 6.92 -1.09 -18.83
C VAL A 48 7.62 -0.58 -17.57
N ALA A 49 7.29 0.64 -17.12
CA ALA A 49 7.83 1.16 -15.86
C ALA A 49 7.46 0.29 -14.66
N VAL A 50 6.23 -0.22 -14.59
CA VAL A 50 5.78 -1.15 -13.54
C VAL A 50 6.49 -2.50 -13.63
N VAL A 51 6.63 -3.08 -14.83
CA VAL A 51 7.36 -4.34 -15.07
C VAL A 51 8.80 -4.26 -14.60
N LEU A 52 9.45 -3.11 -14.75
CA LEU A 52 10.81 -2.87 -14.25
C LEU A 52 10.85 -2.59 -12.74
N PHE A 53 9.86 -1.85 -12.24
CA PHE A 53 9.80 -1.45 -10.83
C PHE A 53 9.61 -2.63 -9.88
N VAL A 54 8.69 -3.56 -10.18
CA VAL A 54 8.41 -4.71 -9.30
C VAL A 54 9.66 -5.54 -8.98
N PRO A 55 10.44 -6.05 -9.96
CA PRO A 55 11.66 -6.82 -9.68
C PRO A 55 12.73 -5.97 -9.01
N LEU A 56 12.84 -4.68 -9.35
CA LEU A 56 13.78 -3.76 -8.69
C LEU A 56 13.43 -3.57 -7.20
N GLN A 57 12.15 -3.39 -6.88
CA GLN A 57 11.66 -3.28 -5.50
C GLN A 57 11.89 -4.58 -4.72
N ILE A 58 11.67 -5.75 -5.35
CA ILE A 58 11.99 -7.05 -4.76
C ILE A 58 13.49 -7.13 -4.47
N ALA A 59 14.35 -6.84 -5.45
CA ALA A 59 15.80 -6.90 -5.31
C ALA A 59 16.30 -5.95 -4.20
N ALA A 60 15.79 -4.72 -4.16
CA ALA A 60 16.15 -3.75 -3.12
C ALA A 60 15.71 -4.22 -1.72
N THR A 61 14.51 -4.80 -1.61
CA THR A 61 14.02 -5.34 -0.33
C THR A 61 14.83 -6.56 0.11
N VAL A 62 15.21 -7.44 -0.81
CA VAL A 62 16.09 -8.59 -0.53
C VAL A 62 17.48 -8.11 -0.10
N ALA A 63 18.07 -7.14 -0.80
CA ALA A 63 19.35 -6.54 -0.43
C ALA A 63 19.28 -5.91 0.97
N LEU A 64 18.19 -5.18 1.27
CA LEU A 64 17.97 -4.60 2.59
C LEU A 64 17.89 -5.69 3.68
N ARG A 65 17.19 -6.80 3.42
CA ARG A 65 17.13 -7.95 4.33
C ARG A 65 18.50 -8.57 4.58
N LEU A 66 19.31 -8.74 3.54
CA LEU A 66 20.66 -9.30 3.65
C LEU A 66 21.58 -8.39 4.46
N LEU A 67 21.47 -7.06 4.29
CA LEU A 67 22.32 -6.09 4.97
C LEU A 67 21.89 -5.80 6.42
N THR A 68 20.59 -5.83 6.72
CA THR A 68 20.06 -5.47 8.04
C THR A 68 19.64 -6.67 8.89
N GLY A 69 19.53 -7.86 8.29
CA GLY A 69 19.09 -9.10 8.93
C GLY A 69 17.61 -9.16 9.29
N ARG A 70 16.86 -8.05 9.17
CA ARG A 70 15.44 -7.95 9.52
C ARG A 70 14.71 -7.00 8.59
N LEU A 71 13.50 -7.35 8.19
CA LEU A 71 12.60 -6.43 7.49
C LEU A 71 11.52 -5.96 8.46
N ASN A 72 11.16 -4.69 8.40
CA ASN A 72 9.98 -4.22 9.13
C ASN A 72 8.72 -4.81 8.48
N ARG A 73 7.71 -5.14 9.28
CA ARG A 73 6.44 -5.71 8.80
C ARG A 73 5.78 -4.82 7.74
N MET A 74 5.87 -3.51 7.93
CA MET A 74 5.38 -2.53 6.94
C MET A 74 6.06 -2.70 5.58
N GLN A 75 7.38 -2.93 5.52
CA GLN A 75 8.10 -3.13 4.26
C GLN A 75 7.63 -4.40 3.53
N ILE A 76 7.34 -5.48 4.29
CA ILE A 76 6.83 -6.74 3.72
C ILE A 76 5.44 -6.53 3.12
N VAL A 77 4.56 -5.83 3.84
CA VAL A 77 3.21 -5.51 3.35
C VAL A 77 3.28 -4.63 2.11
N THR A 78 4.11 -3.59 2.13
CA THR A 78 4.34 -2.72 0.96
C THR A 78 4.86 -3.52 -0.23
N LEU A 79 5.83 -4.42 -0.03
CA LEU A 79 6.33 -5.29 -1.10
C LEU A 79 5.22 -6.18 -1.67
N GLY A 80 4.43 -6.81 -0.79
CA GLY A 80 3.29 -7.63 -1.20
C GLY A 80 2.28 -6.83 -2.03
N LEU A 81 1.97 -5.61 -1.61
CA LEU A 81 1.08 -4.71 -2.33
C LEU A 81 1.66 -4.31 -3.69
N VAL A 82 2.94 -3.95 -3.77
CA VAL A 82 3.62 -3.62 -5.03
C VAL A 82 3.57 -4.80 -6.01
N ILE A 83 3.80 -6.03 -5.53
CA ILE A 83 3.73 -7.22 -6.37
C ILE A 83 2.30 -7.44 -6.88
N VAL A 84 1.30 -7.40 -5.99
CA VAL A 84 -0.10 -7.64 -6.38
C VAL A 84 -0.59 -6.58 -7.37
N LEU A 85 -0.31 -5.30 -7.09
CA LEU A 85 -0.71 -4.19 -7.97
C LEU A 85 0.08 -4.19 -9.29
N GLY A 86 1.36 -4.52 -9.23
CA GLY A 86 2.20 -4.63 -10.41
C GLY A 86 1.76 -5.76 -11.33
N LEU A 87 1.49 -6.94 -10.78
CA LEU A 87 0.93 -8.07 -11.53
C LEU A 87 -0.43 -7.72 -12.13
N GLY A 88 -1.32 -7.07 -11.36
CA GLY A 88 -2.60 -6.59 -11.88
C GLY A 88 -2.42 -5.63 -13.06
N THR A 89 -1.48 -4.70 -12.97
CA THR A 89 -1.18 -3.76 -14.06
C THR A 89 -0.75 -4.48 -15.34
N VAL A 90 0.08 -5.52 -15.24
CA VAL A 90 0.55 -6.29 -16.39
C VAL A 90 -0.57 -7.15 -16.99
N LEU A 91 -1.36 -7.82 -16.14
CA LEU A 91 -2.39 -8.75 -16.58
C LEU A 91 -3.59 -8.04 -17.22
N PHE A 92 -3.97 -6.88 -16.71
CA PHE A 92 -5.17 -6.18 -17.18
C PHE A 92 -4.89 -5.18 -18.32
N ASN A 93 -3.64 -4.74 -18.55
CA ASN A 93 -3.16 -3.91 -19.67
C ASN A 93 -4.18 -2.86 -20.22
N ASP A 94 -4.91 -2.17 -19.32
CA ASP A 94 -6.01 -1.27 -19.68
C ASP A 94 -6.03 -0.06 -18.75
N GLU A 95 -6.29 1.12 -19.31
CA GLU A 95 -6.40 2.40 -18.61
C GLU A 95 -7.52 2.40 -17.54
N ARG A 96 -8.53 1.54 -17.66
CA ARG A 96 -9.57 1.33 -16.64
C ARG A 96 -9.02 0.85 -15.30
N VAL A 97 -7.88 0.16 -15.30
CA VAL A 97 -7.17 -0.29 -14.10
C VAL A 97 -6.71 0.90 -13.26
N PHE A 98 -6.45 2.04 -13.89
CA PHE A 98 -6.04 3.26 -13.18
C PHE A 98 -7.18 3.84 -12.32
N LYS A 99 -8.43 3.79 -12.80
CA LYS A 99 -9.61 4.26 -12.04
C LYS A 99 -10.05 3.26 -10.97
N MET A 100 -9.98 1.95 -11.29
CA MET A 100 -10.28 0.87 -10.35
C MET A 100 -9.18 0.65 -9.29
N LYS A 101 -8.00 1.27 -9.43
CA LYS A 101 -6.85 1.09 -8.51
C LYS A 101 -7.30 1.21 -7.04
N SER A 102 -8.07 2.25 -6.73
CA SER A 102 -8.45 2.58 -5.35
C SER A 102 -9.52 1.60 -4.85
N THR A 103 -10.49 1.22 -5.68
CA THR A 103 -11.47 0.16 -5.34
C THR A 103 -10.77 -1.15 -5.02
N PHE A 104 -9.80 -1.56 -5.85
CA PHE A 104 -9.11 -2.83 -5.68
C PHE A 104 -8.24 -2.82 -4.41
N ILE A 105 -7.51 -1.73 -4.16
CA ILE A 105 -6.68 -1.58 -2.96
C ILE A 105 -7.54 -1.62 -1.70
N PHE A 106 -8.58 -0.80 -1.62
CA PHE A 106 -9.46 -0.76 -0.45
C PHE A 106 -10.21 -2.09 -0.28
N GLY A 107 -10.69 -2.70 -1.36
CA GLY A 107 -11.34 -4.01 -1.32
C GLY A 107 -10.40 -5.10 -0.80
N LEU A 108 -9.17 -5.16 -1.30
CA LEU A 108 -8.15 -6.09 -0.85
C LEU A 108 -7.81 -5.90 0.63
N PHE A 109 -7.58 -4.66 1.08
CA PHE A 109 -7.33 -4.39 2.51
C PHE A 109 -8.53 -4.80 3.37
N GLY A 110 -9.75 -4.46 2.97
CA GLY A 110 -10.96 -4.86 3.69
C GLY A 110 -11.07 -6.38 3.83
N ILE A 111 -10.90 -7.13 2.73
CA ILE A 111 -10.96 -8.60 2.72
C ILE A 111 -9.86 -9.20 3.59
N LEU A 112 -8.61 -8.74 3.46
CA LEU A 112 -7.49 -9.24 4.25
C LEU A 112 -7.72 -9.02 5.75
N LEU A 113 -8.18 -7.83 6.15
CA LEU A 113 -8.50 -7.57 7.55
C LEU A 113 -9.65 -8.46 8.06
N PHE A 114 -10.66 -8.73 7.23
CA PHE A 114 -11.72 -9.70 7.56
C PHE A 114 -11.20 -11.12 7.76
N ILE A 115 -10.29 -11.59 6.90
CA ILE A 115 -9.66 -12.90 7.04
C ILE A 115 -8.87 -12.96 8.36
N GLY A 116 -8.14 -11.90 8.70
CA GLY A 116 -7.47 -11.78 10.00
C GLY A 116 -8.44 -11.88 11.18
N LEU A 117 -9.54 -11.13 11.12
CA LEU A 117 -10.58 -11.15 12.15
C LEU A 117 -11.22 -12.53 12.31
N TRP A 118 -11.47 -13.23 11.21
CA TRP A 118 -12.04 -14.58 11.25
C TRP A 118 -11.08 -15.59 11.90
N ARG A 119 -9.77 -15.36 11.78
CA ARG A 119 -8.72 -16.10 12.50
C ARG A 119 -8.51 -15.62 13.95
N GLY A 120 -9.30 -14.66 14.43
CA GLY A 120 -9.14 -14.07 15.76
C GLY A 120 -7.87 -13.23 15.93
N GLN A 121 -7.30 -12.75 14.83
CA GLN A 121 -6.06 -11.99 14.77
C GLN A 121 -6.30 -10.57 14.26
N SER A 122 -5.67 -9.59 14.91
CA SER A 122 -5.65 -8.21 14.42
C SER A 122 -4.50 -8.06 13.43
N TRP A 123 -4.77 -8.21 12.14
CA TRP A 123 -3.77 -7.94 11.10
C TRP A 123 -3.44 -6.46 11.00
N LEU A 124 -4.34 -5.58 11.44
CA LEU A 124 -4.03 -4.16 11.58
C LEU A 124 -2.98 -3.94 12.68
N ALA A 125 -3.13 -4.61 13.84
CA ALA A 125 -2.10 -4.59 14.90
C ALA A 125 -0.79 -5.15 14.37
N PHE A 126 -0.84 -6.26 13.63
CA PHE A 126 0.37 -6.86 13.08
C PHE A 126 1.21 -5.85 12.29
N VAL A 127 0.56 -4.97 11.50
CA VAL A 127 1.24 -3.96 10.68
C VAL A 127 1.58 -2.69 11.45
N LEU A 128 0.66 -2.20 12.30
CA LEU A 128 0.75 -0.89 12.96
C LEU A 128 1.14 -0.92 14.44
N ASP A 129 1.51 -2.08 14.98
CA ASP A 129 1.88 -2.28 16.40
C ASP A 129 2.90 -1.25 16.91
N GLN A 130 3.85 -0.88 16.05
CA GLN A 130 4.92 0.06 16.38
C GLN A 130 4.48 1.53 16.36
N ALA A 131 3.32 1.82 15.75
CA ALA A 131 2.81 3.18 15.60
C ALA A 131 1.78 3.56 16.68
N LEU A 132 1.05 2.58 17.23
CA LEU A 132 -0.01 2.82 18.22
C LEU A 132 0.04 1.77 19.34
N PRO A 133 0.36 2.14 20.58
CA PRO A 133 0.27 1.24 21.74
C PRO A 133 -1.20 1.07 22.16
N LEU A 134 -1.80 -0.02 21.71
CA LEU A 134 -3.18 -0.41 22.03
C LEU A 134 -3.21 -1.82 22.64
N ASP A 135 -4.18 -2.07 23.51
CA ASP A 135 -4.45 -3.42 24.00
C ASP A 135 -5.03 -4.33 22.90
N ARG A 136 -5.08 -5.64 23.18
CA ARG A 136 -5.58 -6.63 22.21
C ARG A 136 -7.04 -6.39 21.85
N GLU A 137 -7.87 -5.98 22.80
CA GLU A 137 -9.30 -5.78 22.59
C GLU A 137 -9.55 -4.58 21.66
N GLY A 138 -8.91 -3.44 21.94
CA GLY A 138 -8.94 -2.24 21.12
C GLY A 138 -8.46 -2.53 19.70
N TRP A 139 -7.40 -3.32 19.54
CA TRP A 139 -6.92 -3.75 18.24
C TRP A 139 -7.93 -4.59 17.44
N MET A 140 -8.66 -5.49 18.09
CA MET A 140 -9.69 -6.30 17.42
C MET A 140 -10.89 -5.46 16.99
N ILE A 141 -11.32 -4.51 17.85
CA ILE A 141 -12.41 -3.59 17.53
C ILE A 141 -12.00 -2.66 16.39
N LEU A 142 -10.81 -2.06 16.47
CA LEU A 142 -10.30 -1.15 15.45
C LEU A 142 -10.13 -1.86 14.11
N THR A 143 -9.59 -3.09 14.10
CA THR A 143 -9.48 -3.89 12.87
C THR A 143 -10.84 -4.16 12.25
N ARG A 144 -11.86 -4.48 13.06
CA ARG A 144 -13.24 -4.70 12.58
C ARG A 144 -13.83 -3.46 11.93
N ARG A 145 -13.68 -2.30 12.58
CA ARG A 145 -14.15 -1.03 12.03
C ARG A 145 -13.42 -0.68 10.75
N MET A 146 -12.10 -0.88 10.72
CA MET A 146 -11.27 -0.61 9.56
C MET A 146 -11.59 -1.54 8.39
N ALA A 147 -11.87 -2.82 8.64
CA ALA A 147 -12.26 -3.78 7.61
C ALA A 147 -13.57 -3.36 6.92
N TRP A 148 -14.60 -3.03 7.70
CA TRP A 148 -15.87 -2.50 7.17
C TRP A 148 -15.68 -1.17 6.46
N PHE A 149 -14.87 -0.27 7.04
CA PHE A 149 -14.56 1.01 6.42
C PHE A 149 -13.93 0.81 5.05
N PHE A 150 -12.88 -0.01 4.92
CA PHE A 150 -12.24 -0.25 3.64
C PHE A 150 -13.17 -0.87 2.60
N LEU A 151 -14.05 -1.81 2.98
CA LEU A 151 -15.04 -2.35 2.04
C LEU A 151 -16.07 -1.30 1.60
N ALA A 152 -16.59 -0.51 2.54
CA ALA A 152 -17.50 0.59 2.23
C ALA A 152 -16.83 1.65 1.35
N PHE A 153 -15.56 1.92 1.61
CA PHE A 153 -14.75 2.88 0.87
C PHE A 153 -14.44 2.40 -0.55
N ALA A 154 -14.18 1.10 -0.72
CA ALA A 154 -14.08 0.47 -2.03
C ALA A 154 -15.40 0.62 -2.82
N ALA A 155 -16.53 0.29 -2.20
CA ALA A 155 -17.84 0.42 -2.84
C ALA A 155 -18.16 1.89 -3.19
N MET A 156 -17.87 2.83 -2.30
CA MET A 156 -18.06 4.25 -2.56
C MET A 156 -17.17 4.75 -3.70
N ASN A 157 -15.90 4.34 -3.75
CA ASN A 157 -15.03 4.67 -4.87
C ASN A 157 -15.61 4.14 -6.18
N GLU A 158 -16.10 2.90 -6.19
CA GLU A 158 -16.73 2.27 -7.36
C GLU A 158 -17.95 3.05 -7.86
N VAL A 159 -18.78 3.55 -6.95
CA VAL A 159 -19.92 4.40 -7.28
C VAL A 159 -19.46 5.73 -7.85
N ILE A 160 -18.42 6.35 -7.27
CA ILE A 160 -17.98 7.68 -7.69
C ILE A 160 -17.39 7.66 -9.09
N TRP A 161 -16.45 6.77 -9.39
CA TRP A 161 -15.79 6.78 -10.71
C TRP A 161 -16.72 6.31 -11.84
N ARG A 162 -17.76 5.53 -11.55
CA ARG A 162 -18.74 5.06 -12.54
C ARG A 162 -19.86 6.05 -12.83
N ASN A 163 -20.31 6.82 -11.84
CA ASN A 163 -21.53 7.62 -11.96
C ASN A 163 -21.29 9.14 -12.03
N PHE A 164 -20.08 9.62 -11.71
CA PHE A 164 -19.78 11.05 -11.66
C PHE A 164 -18.76 11.47 -12.74
N SER A 165 -18.68 12.78 -12.99
CA SER A 165 -17.75 13.35 -13.96
C SER A 165 -16.29 13.23 -13.49
N THR A 166 -15.36 13.37 -14.44
CA THR A 166 -13.92 13.35 -14.17
C THR A 166 -13.51 14.39 -13.13
N ASP A 167 -14.08 15.60 -13.18
CA ASP A 167 -13.74 16.67 -12.23
C ASP A 167 -14.14 16.31 -10.79
N VAL A 168 -15.32 15.71 -10.62
CA VAL A 168 -15.78 15.21 -9.32
C VAL A 168 -14.89 14.06 -8.83
N TYR A 169 -14.51 13.15 -9.74
CA TYR A 169 -13.59 12.07 -9.41
C TYR A 169 -12.21 12.57 -8.98
N VAL A 170 -11.66 13.59 -9.65
CA VAL A 170 -10.37 14.19 -9.28
C VAL A 170 -10.45 14.84 -7.88
N LEU A 171 -11.52 15.57 -7.60
CA LEU A 171 -11.74 16.15 -6.27
C LEU A 171 -11.88 15.07 -5.19
N TRP A 172 -12.58 13.99 -5.52
CA TRP A 172 -12.72 12.81 -4.66
C TRP A 172 -11.37 12.14 -4.38
N ASP A 173 -10.60 11.80 -5.41
CA ASP A 173 -9.30 11.12 -5.27
C ASP A 173 -8.30 11.99 -4.51
N THR A 174 -8.31 13.30 -4.76
CA THR A 174 -7.33 14.22 -4.16
C THR A 174 -7.68 14.58 -2.71
N PHE A 175 -8.93 14.94 -2.44
CA PHE A 175 -9.32 15.51 -1.14
C PHE A 175 -10.43 14.71 -0.46
N GLY A 176 -11.42 14.23 -1.21
CA GLY A 176 -12.57 13.52 -0.65
C GLY A 176 -12.16 12.28 0.12
N GLN A 177 -11.27 11.45 -0.45
CA GLN A 177 -10.80 10.25 0.20
C GLN A 177 -10.04 10.57 1.50
N MET A 178 -9.16 11.57 1.47
CA MET A 178 -8.39 12.00 2.62
C MET A 178 -9.31 12.53 3.74
N ALA A 179 -10.30 13.35 3.39
CA ALA A 179 -11.27 13.90 4.34
C ALA A 179 -12.09 12.79 5.01
N VAL A 180 -12.59 11.83 4.24
CA VAL A 180 -13.34 10.70 4.80
C VAL A 180 -12.48 9.83 5.71
N MET A 181 -11.23 9.57 5.32
CA MET A 181 -10.28 8.82 6.15
C MET A 181 -10.01 9.56 7.47
N PHE A 182 -9.82 10.87 7.41
CA PHE A 182 -9.62 11.71 8.60
C PHE A 182 -10.83 11.68 9.54
N VAL A 183 -12.05 11.87 9.00
CA VAL A 183 -13.30 11.79 9.78
C VAL A 183 -13.44 10.41 10.43
N PHE A 184 -13.10 9.33 9.72
CA PHE A 184 -13.14 8.00 10.29
C PHE A 184 -12.14 7.83 11.45
N LEU A 185 -10.89 8.30 11.29
CA LEU A 185 -9.90 8.23 12.37
C LEU A 185 -10.35 9.04 13.58
N MET A 186 -10.87 10.25 13.36
CA MET A 186 -11.40 11.11 14.42
C MET A 186 -12.60 10.45 15.12
N GLY A 187 -13.49 9.79 14.38
CA GLY A 187 -14.59 9.00 14.95
C GLY A 187 -14.13 7.80 15.78
N ASN A 188 -12.92 7.30 15.54
CA ASN A 188 -12.30 6.23 16.32
C ASN A 188 -11.42 6.76 17.47
N TYR A 189 -11.22 8.07 17.61
CA TYR A 189 -10.35 8.66 18.62
C TYR A 189 -10.68 8.17 20.04
N ARG A 190 -11.96 8.21 20.44
CA ARG A 190 -12.40 7.73 21.77
C ARG A 190 -12.12 6.25 22.02
N LEU A 191 -12.15 5.42 20.96
CA LEU A 191 -11.80 4.01 21.07
C LEU A 191 -10.29 3.86 21.34
N ILE A 192 -9.48 4.61 20.59
CA ILE A 192 -8.03 4.59 20.71
C ILE A 192 -7.61 5.07 22.10
N GLU A 193 -8.19 6.18 22.57
CA GLU A 193 -7.93 6.73 23.91
C GLU A 193 -8.30 5.74 25.02
N LYS A 194 -9.47 5.08 24.91
CA LYS A 194 -9.94 4.11 25.92
C LYS A 194 -9.02 2.91 26.05
N HIS A 195 -8.45 2.44 24.94
CA HIS A 195 -7.63 1.23 24.85
C HIS A 195 -6.13 1.49 24.80
N TRP A 196 -5.72 2.75 25.03
CA TRP A 196 -4.31 3.16 24.98
C TRP A 196 -3.51 2.51 26.12
N THR A 197 -2.36 1.92 25.77
CA THR A 197 -1.47 1.22 26.71
C THR A 197 -0.10 1.88 26.85
N GLY A 198 0.18 2.95 26.09
CA GLY A 198 1.39 3.75 26.28
C GLY A 198 1.34 4.57 27.57
N GLU A 199 2.50 4.96 28.11
CA GLU A 199 2.56 5.92 29.21
C GLU A 199 1.81 7.21 28.79
N LYS A 200 0.93 7.68 29.67
CA LYS A 200 0.13 8.89 29.47
C LYS A 200 0.94 10.15 29.76
#